data_AF-A0A9P1BQB9-F1
#
_entry.id   AF-A0A9P1BQB9-F1
#
_cell.length_a   1.000
_cell.length_b   1.000
_cell.length_c   1.000
_cell.angle_alpha   90.00
_cell.angle_beta   90.00
_cell.angle_gamma   90.00
#
_symmetry.space_group_name_H-M   'P 1'
#
loop_
_entity.id
_entity.type
_entity.pdbx_description
1 polymer ?
#
loop_
_entity_poly.entity_id
_entity_poly.type
_entity_poly.pdbx_seq_one_letter_code
_entity_poly.pdbx_strand_id
1 'polypeptide(L)'
;MSDGADLARLREYDAQLEGLQSGQCSLQQGEQLLKDFDKLLAQAPLSVGASELNALRERLETHRVALQQLRSRTDRAELLGDGAKKRQVLKAKTQAEAEHSEVLELKSARDEMRNQLERMHYVNENLQDSSRTIGKTQDALQEYDSKLASAAKALGQLKRKTEEDSRYIWWSFYFFMAVVAYIASSHDPGIWMRTTADVSHE
;
A
#
# COMPACT_ATOMS: atom_id res chain seq x y z
N MET A 1 -22.67 9.85 -1.56
CA MET A 1 -23.56 8.78 -2.06
C MET A 1 -22.96 7.99 -3.23
N SER A 2 -21.64 8.08 -3.50
CA SER A 2 -20.97 7.32 -4.57
C SER A 2 -20.39 5.99 -4.07
N ASP A 3 -19.92 5.96 -2.82
CA ASP A 3 -19.13 4.85 -2.26
C ASP A 3 -19.87 3.51 -2.17
N GLY A 4 -21.21 3.53 -2.09
CA GLY A 4 -22.02 2.31 -2.03
C GLY A 4 -22.21 1.61 -3.38
N ALA A 5 -22.15 2.35 -4.49
CA ALA A 5 -22.36 1.80 -5.83
C ALA A 5 -21.13 1.04 -6.34
N ASP A 6 -19.93 1.50 -5.97
CA ASP A 6 -18.67 0.90 -6.39
C ASP A 6 -18.39 -0.41 -5.64
N LEU A 7 -18.76 -0.49 -4.36
CA LEU A 7 -18.70 -1.73 -3.56
C LEU A 7 -19.69 -2.80 -4.02
N ALA A 8 -20.89 -2.41 -4.46
CA ALA A 8 -21.86 -3.35 -5.03
C ALA A 8 -21.35 -3.94 -6.35
N ARG A 9 -20.73 -3.12 -7.19
CA ARG A 9 -20.09 -3.57 -8.43
C ARG A 9 -18.92 -4.51 -8.17
N LEU A 10 -18.06 -4.21 -7.20
CA LEU A 10 -16.96 -5.11 -6.83
C LEU A 10 -17.45 -6.49 -6.37
N ARG A 11 -18.55 -6.56 -5.62
CA ARG A 11 -19.18 -7.84 -5.22
C ARG A 11 -19.81 -8.58 -6.39
N GLU A 12 -20.38 -7.87 -7.36
CA GLU A 12 -20.97 -8.47 -8.57
C GLU A 12 -19.88 -9.05 -9.49
N TYR A 13 -18.72 -8.38 -9.58
CA TYR A 13 -17.55 -8.91 -10.26
C TYR A 13 -16.92 -10.10 -9.52
N ASP A 14 -16.90 -10.12 -8.19
CA ASP A 14 -16.48 -11.28 -7.40
C ASP A 14 -17.34 -12.52 -7.73
N ALA A 15 -18.67 -12.35 -7.80
CA ALA A 15 -19.58 -13.43 -8.17
C ALA A 15 -19.35 -13.94 -9.62
N GLN A 16 -19.00 -13.03 -10.54
CA GLN A 16 -18.66 -13.39 -11.92
C GLN A 16 -17.28 -14.10 -12.01
N LEU A 17 -16.34 -13.75 -11.13
CA LEU A 17 -15.02 -14.38 -11.02
C LEU A 17 -15.08 -15.79 -10.43
N GLU A 18 -16.00 -16.08 -9.51
CA GLU A 18 -16.28 -17.46 -9.08
C GLU A 18 -16.86 -18.31 -10.23
N GLY A 19 -17.66 -17.71 -11.11
CA GLY A 19 -18.14 -18.34 -12.35
C GLY A 19 -17.04 -18.71 -13.36
N LEU A 20 -15.85 -18.10 -13.27
CA LEU A 20 -14.69 -18.50 -14.08
C LEU A 20 -14.07 -19.83 -13.60
N GLN A 21 -14.15 -20.15 -12.30
CA GLN A 21 -13.66 -21.44 -11.78
C GLN A 21 -14.54 -22.62 -12.19
N SER A 22 -15.83 -22.38 -12.45
CA SER A 22 -16.77 -23.42 -12.93
C SER A 22 -16.66 -23.71 -14.43
N GLY A 23 -15.76 -23.02 -15.15
CA GLY A 23 -15.48 -23.29 -16.57
C GLY A 23 -16.54 -22.75 -17.54
N GLN A 24 -17.45 -21.88 -17.08
CA GLN A 24 -18.53 -21.34 -17.91
C GLN A 24 -18.14 -20.06 -18.68
N CYS A 25 -16.99 -19.46 -18.37
CA CYS A 25 -16.53 -18.22 -19.00
C CYS A 25 -15.30 -18.46 -19.89
N SER A 26 -15.27 -17.80 -21.05
CA SER A 26 -14.13 -17.90 -21.97
C SER A 26 -12.88 -17.23 -21.38
N LEU A 27 -11.68 -17.76 -21.70
CA LEU A 27 -10.40 -17.27 -21.19
C LEU A 27 -10.18 -15.76 -21.49
N GLN A 28 -10.66 -15.31 -22.66
CA GLN A 28 -10.64 -13.90 -23.06
C GLN A 28 -11.55 -13.01 -22.19
N GLN A 29 -12.70 -13.54 -21.77
CA GLN A 29 -13.66 -12.82 -20.93
C GLN A 29 -13.13 -12.66 -19.49
N GLY A 30 -12.41 -13.66 -18.98
CA GLY A 30 -11.69 -13.57 -17.70
C GLY A 30 -10.54 -12.57 -17.70
N GLU A 31 -9.77 -12.47 -18.78
CA GLU A 31 -8.72 -11.45 -18.91
C GLU A 31 -9.29 -10.03 -18.98
N GLN A 32 -10.44 -9.85 -19.65
CA GLN A 32 -11.11 -8.55 -19.72
C GLN A 32 -11.64 -8.11 -18.35
N LEU A 33 -12.28 -9.03 -17.61
CA LEU A 33 -12.76 -8.78 -16.25
C LEU A 33 -11.63 -8.39 -15.29
N LEU A 34 -10.46 -9.05 -15.38
CA LEU A 34 -9.28 -8.70 -14.58
C LEU A 34 -8.76 -7.29 -14.87
N LYS A 35 -8.73 -6.88 -16.15
CA LYS A 35 -8.31 -5.53 -16.55
C LYS A 35 -9.27 -4.46 -16.03
N ASP A 36 -10.57 -4.73 -16.09
CA ASP A 36 -11.58 -3.83 -15.57
C ASP A 36 -11.52 -3.73 -14.04
N PHE A 37 -11.23 -4.83 -13.35
CA PHE A 37 -11.06 -4.86 -11.89
C PHE A 37 -9.79 -4.12 -11.42
N ASP A 38 -8.66 -4.29 -12.12
CA ASP A 38 -7.43 -3.51 -11.87
C ASP A 38 -7.67 -2.01 -12.05
N LYS A 39 -8.45 -1.63 -13.08
CA LYS A 39 -8.80 -0.24 -13.35
C LYS A 39 -9.68 0.35 -12.26
N LEU A 40 -10.60 -0.43 -11.69
CA LEU A 40 -11.43 -0.04 -10.56
C LEU A 40 -10.62 0.07 -9.27
N LEU A 41 -9.70 -0.85 -9.01
CA LEU A 41 -8.77 -0.77 -7.87
C LEU A 41 -7.86 0.46 -7.94
N ALA A 42 -7.40 0.83 -9.14
CA ALA A 42 -6.60 2.04 -9.35
C ALA A 42 -7.39 3.35 -9.15
N GLN A 43 -8.72 3.30 -9.27
CA GLN A 43 -9.61 4.45 -9.09
C GLN A 43 -10.31 4.47 -7.72
N ALA A 44 -10.07 3.46 -6.88
CA ALA A 44 -10.73 3.34 -5.58
C ALA A 44 -10.33 4.51 -4.66
N PRO A 45 -11.30 5.22 -4.07
CA PRO A 45 -11.02 6.34 -3.17
C PRO A 45 -10.34 5.86 -1.88
N LEU A 46 -9.44 6.69 -1.33
CA LEU A 46 -8.69 6.47 -0.08
C LEU A 46 -9.56 6.24 1.18
N SER A 47 -10.89 6.26 1.06
CA SER A 47 -11.85 6.00 2.14
C SER A 47 -12.09 4.50 2.40
N VAL A 48 -11.67 3.61 1.48
CA VAL A 48 -11.74 2.15 1.67
C VAL A 48 -10.62 1.73 2.62
N GLY A 49 -10.97 1.09 3.73
CA GLY A 49 -10.01 0.70 4.77
C GLY A 49 -8.88 -0.15 4.21
N ALA A 50 -7.64 0.14 4.60
CA ALA A 50 -6.43 -0.52 4.10
C ALA A 50 -6.48 -2.06 4.22
N SER A 51 -7.22 -2.59 5.20
CA SER A 51 -7.45 -4.03 5.37
C SER A 51 -8.31 -4.65 4.27
N GLU A 52 -9.36 -3.97 3.82
CA GLU A 52 -10.23 -4.48 2.75
C GLU A 52 -9.55 -4.40 1.38
N LEU A 53 -8.78 -3.33 1.15
CA LEU A 53 -7.97 -3.17 -0.05
C LEU A 53 -6.90 -4.27 -0.18
N ASN A 54 -6.25 -4.63 0.93
CA ASN A 54 -5.28 -5.72 0.95
C ASN A 54 -5.93 -7.10 0.71
N ALA A 55 -7.11 -7.35 1.30
CA ALA A 55 -7.84 -8.59 1.09
C ALA A 55 -8.32 -8.76 -0.36
N LEU A 56 -8.77 -7.67 -1.00
CA LEU A 56 -9.13 -7.67 -2.42
C LEU A 56 -7.92 -7.91 -3.32
N ARG A 57 -6.76 -7.34 -2.97
CA ARG A 57 -5.52 -7.53 -3.72
C ARG A 57 -5.03 -8.97 -3.66
N GLU A 58 -5.08 -9.59 -2.48
CA GLU A 58 -4.70 -10.99 -2.28
C GLU A 58 -5.60 -11.93 -3.11
N ARG A 59 -6.91 -11.67 -3.14
CA ARG A 59 -7.86 -12.42 -3.97
C ARG A 59 -7.61 -12.26 -5.46
N LEU A 60 -7.27 -11.06 -5.93
CA LEU A 60 -6.97 -10.81 -7.34
C LEU A 60 -5.74 -11.60 -7.81
N GLU A 61 -4.72 -11.70 -6.94
CA GLU A 61 -3.54 -12.53 -7.21
C GLU A 61 -3.89 -14.03 -7.29
N THR A 62 -4.78 -14.53 -6.41
CA THR A 62 -5.24 -15.93 -6.53
C THR A 62 -5.95 -16.21 -7.86
N HIS A 63 -6.73 -15.26 -8.36
CA HIS A 63 -7.41 -15.38 -9.65
C HIS A 63 -6.45 -15.32 -10.84
N ARG A 64 -5.42 -14.46 -10.79
CA ARG A 64 -4.34 -14.44 -11.80
C ARG A 64 -3.66 -15.78 -11.93
N VAL A 65 -3.27 -16.38 -10.80
CA VAL A 65 -2.60 -17.67 -10.77
C VAL A 65 -3.51 -18.76 -11.35
N ALA A 66 -4.81 -18.76 -11.00
CA ALA A 66 -5.77 -19.71 -11.54
C ALA A 66 -5.93 -19.60 -13.07
N LEU A 67 -6.00 -18.39 -13.62
CA LEU A 67 -6.06 -18.17 -15.07
C LEU A 67 -4.78 -18.59 -15.79
N GLN A 68 -3.63 -18.33 -15.20
CA GLN A 68 -2.34 -18.76 -15.76
C GLN A 68 -2.25 -20.30 -15.80
N GLN A 69 -2.79 -20.98 -14.79
CA GLN A 69 -2.88 -22.45 -14.79
C GLN A 69 -3.82 -22.97 -15.87
N LEU A 70 -5.00 -22.35 -16.05
CA LEU A 70 -5.92 -22.72 -17.14
C LEU A 70 -5.28 -22.54 -18.52
N ARG A 71 -4.57 -21.43 -18.72
CA ARG A 71 -3.83 -21.16 -19.95
C ARG A 71 -2.76 -22.21 -20.21
N SER A 72 -1.97 -22.57 -19.20
CA SER A 72 -0.97 -23.63 -19.33
C SER A 72 -1.58 -25.00 -19.66
N ARG A 73 -2.82 -25.27 -19.22
CA ARG A 73 -3.56 -26.50 -19.54
C ARG A 73 -4.10 -26.48 -20.96
N THR A 74 -4.62 -25.35 -21.44
CA THR A 74 -5.06 -25.21 -22.83
C THR A 74 -3.89 -25.30 -23.80
N ASP A 75 -2.77 -24.63 -23.51
CA ASP A 75 -1.57 -24.66 -24.36
C ASP A 75 -0.99 -26.09 -24.42
N ARG A 76 -1.01 -26.80 -23.29
CA ARG A 76 -0.58 -28.21 -23.20
C ARG A 76 -1.54 -29.15 -23.93
N ALA A 77 -2.85 -28.89 -23.89
CA ALA A 77 -3.83 -29.67 -24.64
C ALA A 77 -3.71 -29.45 -26.15
N GLU A 78 -3.40 -28.23 -26.58
CA GLU A 78 -3.15 -27.90 -28.00
C GLU A 78 -1.87 -28.58 -28.51
N LEU A 79 -0.79 -28.53 -27.72
CA LEU A 79 0.48 -29.20 -28.04
C LEU A 79 0.35 -30.72 -28.12
N LEU A 80 -0.52 -31.33 -27.32
CA LEU A 80 -0.72 -32.78 -27.28
C LEU A 80 -1.86 -33.27 -28.21
N GLY A 81 -2.76 -32.38 -28.64
CA GLY A 81 -4.03 -32.74 -29.29
C GLY A 81 -4.00 -32.80 -30.82
N ASP A 82 -3.21 -31.95 -31.49
CA ASP A 82 -3.38 -31.73 -32.95
C ASP A 82 -2.15 -31.99 -33.83
N GLY A 83 -1.02 -32.39 -33.22
CA GLY A 83 0.20 -32.73 -33.96
C GLY A 83 0.06 -33.96 -34.87
N ALA A 84 -0.88 -34.86 -34.59
CA ALA A 84 -1.06 -36.10 -35.35
C ALA A 84 -1.87 -35.92 -36.65
N LYS A 85 -2.83 -34.97 -36.70
CA LYS A 85 -3.71 -34.79 -37.87
C LYS A 85 -3.10 -33.87 -38.93
N LYS A 86 -2.32 -32.85 -38.54
CA LYS A 86 -1.63 -31.97 -39.50
C LYS A 86 -0.47 -32.66 -40.25
N ARG A 87 0.12 -33.72 -39.70
CA ARG A 87 1.29 -34.40 -40.28
C ARG A 87 0.98 -35.29 -41.50
N GLN A 88 -0.28 -35.68 -41.71
CA GLN A 88 -0.65 -36.54 -42.84
C GLN A 88 -1.03 -35.77 -44.11
N VAL A 89 -1.31 -34.46 -44.03
CA VAL A 89 -1.75 -33.66 -45.19
C VAL A 89 -0.56 -32.99 -45.94
N LEU A 90 0.64 -32.97 -45.35
CA LEU A 90 1.81 -32.27 -45.90
C LEU A 90 2.80 -33.13 -46.70
N LYS A 91 2.56 -34.43 -46.86
CA LYS A 91 3.45 -35.31 -47.66
C LYS A 91 3.08 -35.28 -49.15
N ALA A 92 3.28 -34.14 -49.82
CA ALA A 92 3.51 -34.06 -51.27
C ALA A 92 3.94 -32.64 -51.72
N LYS A 93 4.83 -31.96 -50.98
CA LYS A 93 5.46 -30.72 -51.48
C LYS A 93 6.89 -31.01 -51.93
N THR A 94 7.20 -30.55 -53.13
CA THR A 94 8.49 -30.66 -53.83
C THR A 94 9.62 -30.06 -52.98
N GLN A 95 10.78 -30.74 -52.99
CA GLN A 95 11.95 -30.47 -52.16
C GLN A 95 12.41 -28.99 -52.14
N ALA A 96 12.20 -28.26 -53.24
CA ALA A 96 12.50 -26.83 -53.35
C ALA A 96 11.57 -25.91 -52.52
N GLU A 97 10.29 -26.28 -52.32
CA GLU A 97 9.40 -25.53 -51.43
C GLU A 97 9.73 -25.78 -49.95
N ALA A 98 10.24 -26.97 -49.61
CA ALA A 98 10.65 -27.31 -48.25
C ALA A 98 11.88 -26.48 -47.82
N GLU A 99 12.88 -26.36 -48.69
CA GLU A 99 14.06 -25.51 -48.45
C GLU A 99 13.68 -24.02 -48.35
N HIS A 100 12.73 -23.56 -49.18
CA HIS A 100 12.24 -22.18 -49.10
C HIS A 100 11.46 -21.91 -47.80
N SER A 101 10.68 -22.87 -47.31
CA SER A 101 9.98 -22.75 -46.03
C SER A 101 10.94 -22.74 -44.85
N GLU A 102 12.01 -23.54 -44.89
CA GLU A 102 13.01 -23.61 -43.82
C GLU A 102 13.79 -22.28 -43.71
N VAL A 103 14.14 -21.66 -44.84
CA VAL A 103 14.78 -20.33 -44.86
C VAL A 103 13.84 -19.24 -44.33
N LEU A 104 12.55 -19.33 -44.62
CA LEU A 104 11.55 -18.39 -44.09
C LEU A 104 11.36 -18.55 -42.58
N GLU A 105 11.34 -19.78 -42.07
CA GLU A 105 11.26 -20.07 -40.63
C GLU A 105 12.50 -19.59 -39.87
N LEU A 106 13.69 -19.81 -40.43
CA LEU A 106 14.93 -19.28 -39.86
C LEU A 106 14.96 -17.74 -39.85
N LYS A 107 14.39 -17.11 -40.88
CA LYS A 107 14.27 -15.66 -40.96
C LYS A 107 13.27 -15.12 -39.95
N SER A 108 12.10 -15.75 -39.80
CA SER A 108 11.11 -15.35 -38.78
C SER A 108 11.65 -15.54 -37.37
N ALA A 109 12.35 -16.65 -37.10
CA ALA A 109 12.97 -16.91 -35.79
C ALA A 109 14.03 -15.85 -35.45
N ARG A 110 14.85 -15.45 -36.43
CA ARG A 110 15.84 -14.37 -36.26
C ARG A 110 15.18 -13.02 -35.98
N ASP A 111 14.11 -12.68 -36.71
CA ASP A 111 13.38 -11.43 -36.51
C ASP A 111 12.68 -11.42 -35.14
N GLU A 112 12.16 -12.57 -34.70
CA GLU A 112 11.58 -12.73 -33.36
C GLU A 112 12.63 -12.60 -32.25
N MET A 113 13.81 -13.20 -32.41
CA MET A 113 14.93 -13.02 -31.47
C MET A 113 15.38 -11.56 -31.40
N ARG A 114 15.43 -10.87 -32.53
CA ARG A 114 15.77 -9.44 -32.56
C ARG A 114 14.74 -8.60 -31.81
N ASN A 115 13.46 -8.89 -32.00
CA ASN A 115 12.37 -8.21 -31.32
C ASN A 115 12.39 -8.49 -29.81
N GLN A 116 12.76 -9.71 -29.40
CA GLN A 116 12.95 -10.05 -27.98
C GLN A 116 14.14 -9.30 -27.35
N LEU A 117 15.27 -9.17 -28.06
CA LEU A 117 16.43 -8.39 -27.62
C LEU A 117 16.08 -6.92 -27.43
N GLU A 118 15.33 -6.34 -28.37
CA GLU A 118 14.89 -4.95 -28.28
C GLU A 118 13.94 -4.72 -27.10
N ARG A 119 13.01 -5.66 -26.87
CA ARG A 119 12.16 -5.66 -25.67
C ARG A 119 12.95 -5.79 -24.39
N MET A 120 13.96 -6.66 -24.33
CA MET A 120 14.82 -6.79 -23.16
C MET A 120 15.61 -5.52 -22.90
N HIS A 121 16.10 -4.84 -23.94
CA HIS A 121 16.81 -3.58 -23.79
C HIS A 121 15.89 -2.50 -23.19
N TYR A 122 14.67 -2.39 -23.72
CA TYR A 122 13.67 -1.45 -23.22
C TYR A 122 13.27 -1.75 -21.77
N VAL A 123 13.08 -3.03 -21.42
CA VAL A 123 12.79 -3.44 -20.04
C VAL A 123 13.97 -3.11 -19.12
N ASN A 124 15.21 -3.33 -19.57
CA ASN A 124 16.39 -3.03 -18.77
C ASN A 124 16.55 -1.52 -18.51
N GLU A 125 16.29 -0.68 -19.52
CA GLU A 125 16.26 0.78 -19.36
C GLU A 125 15.19 1.21 -18.35
N ASN A 126 13.96 0.68 -18.47
CA ASN A 126 12.88 0.97 -17.53
C ASN A 126 13.19 0.51 -16.11
N LEU A 127 13.85 -0.64 -15.94
CA LEU A 127 14.29 -1.13 -14.63
C LEU A 127 15.38 -0.22 -14.04
N GLN A 128 16.30 0.26 -14.85
CA GLN A 128 17.35 1.18 -14.42
C GLN A 128 16.78 2.53 -13.99
N ASP A 129 15.82 3.08 -14.75
CA ASP A 129 15.15 4.33 -14.38
C ASP A 129 14.22 4.17 -13.18
N SER A 130 13.56 3.02 -13.05
CA SER A 130 12.79 2.68 -11.84
C SER A 130 13.71 2.60 -10.62
N SER A 131 14.87 1.96 -10.75
CA SER A 131 15.87 1.87 -9.68
C SER A 131 16.39 3.25 -9.26
N ARG A 132 16.69 4.13 -10.22
CA ARG A 132 17.06 5.53 -9.93
C ARG A 132 15.95 6.29 -9.21
N THR A 133 14.70 6.06 -9.62
CA THR A 133 13.53 6.68 -8.98
C THR A 133 13.37 6.20 -7.54
N ILE A 134 13.54 4.90 -7.30
CA ILE A 134 13.53 4.32 -5.96
C ILE A 134 14.62 4.95 -5.08
N GLY A 135 15.84 5.10 -5.60
CA GLY A 135 16.93 5.79 -4.89
C GLY A 135 16.54 7.22 -4.49
N LYS A 136 16.01 8.01 -5.43
CA LYS A 136 15.54 9.38 -5.14
C LYS A 136 14.42 9.42 -4.10
N THR A 137 13.49 8.47 -4.13
CA THR A 137 12.43 8.40 -3.11
C THR A 137 12.98 8.05 -1.74
N GLN A 138 14.00 7.20 -1.67
CA GLN A 138 14.65 6.86 -0.41
C GLN A 138 15.38 8.06 0.20
N ASP A 139 16.07 8.84 -0.63
CA ASP A 139 16.70 10.10 -0.19
C ASP A 139 15.67 11.10 0.35
N ALA A 140 14.53 11.25 -0.35
CA ALA A 140 13.45 12.11 0.09
C ALA A 140 12.84 11.65 1.43
N LEU A 141 12.63 10.34 1.61
CA LEU A 141 12.16 9.77 2.87
C LEU A 141 13.14 10.04 4.02
N GLN A 142 14.43 9.90 3.77
CA GLN A 142 15.45 10.22 4.77
C GLN A 142 15.43 11.71 5.16
N GLU A 143 15.21 12.61 4.19
CA GLU A 143 15.03 14.03 4.47
C GLU A 143 13.79 14.27 5.35
N TYR A 144 12.66 13.61 5.05
CA TYR A 144 11.45 13.72 5.89
C TYR A 144 11.68 13.20 7.31
N ASP A 145 12.35 12.06 7.49
CA ASP A 145 12.69 11.53 8.81
C ASP A 145 13.52 12.52 9.62
N SER A 146 14.51 13.17 8.98
CA SER A 146 15.33 14.19 9.62
C SER A 146 14.51 15.41 10.07
N LYS A 147 13.55 15.85 9.25
CA LYS A 147 12.64 16.97 9.57
C LYS A 147 11.69 16.60 10.69
N LEU A 148 11.16 15.38 10.69
CA LEU A 148 10.31 14.84 11.76
C LEU A 148 11.07 14.77 13.09
N ALA A 149 12.30 14.28 13.08
CA ALA A 149 13.14 14.24 14.28
C ALA A 149 13.42 15.65 14.82
N SER A 150 13.68 16.61 13.94
CA SER A 150 13.87 18.02 14.32
C SER A 150 12.60 18.63 14.91
N ALA A 151 11.45 18.42 14.26
CA ALA A 151 10.15 18.89 14.75
C ALA A 151 9.79 18.27 16.11
N ALA A 152 10.03 16.97 16.29
CA ALA A 152 9.82 16.28 17.56
C ALA A 152 10.69 16.86 18.68
N LYS A 153 11.96 17.18 18.38
CA LYS A 153 12.86 17.84 19.33
C LYS A 153 12.38 19.24 19.69
N ALA A 154 11.92 20.03 18.72
CA ALA A 154 11.37 21.35 18.95
C ALA A 154 10.12 21.30 19.83
N LEU A 155 9.18 20.38 19.55
CA LEU A 155 8.00 20.12 20.37
C LEU A 155 8.37 19.70 21.81
N GLY A 156 9.37 18.83 21.96
CA GLY A 156 9.87 18.42 23.26
C GLY A 156 10.44 19.58 24.07
N GLN A 157 11.19 20.49 23.44
CA GLN A 157 11.69 21.71 24.08
C GLN A 157 10.55 22.66 24.46
N LEU A 158 9.56 22.84 23.57
CA LEU A 158 8.41 23.70 23.82
C LEU A 158 7.60 23.18 25.01
N LYS A 159 7.40 21.86 25.09
CA LYS A 159 6.72 21.20 26.21
C LYS A 159 7.48 21.39 27.54
N ARG A 160 8.81 21.30 27.53
CA ARG A 160 9.62 21.56 28.73
C ARG A 160 9.48 23.00 29.21
N LYS A 161 9.53 23.97 28.29
CA LYS A 161 9.34 25.38 28.62
C LYS A 161 7.95 25.65 29.20
N THR A 162 6.89 25.09 28.62
CA THR A 162 5.54 25.27 29.18
C THR A 162 5.36 24.59 30.53
N GLU A 163 6.05 23.48 30.79
CA GLU A 163 6.06 22.85 32.11
C GLU A 163 6.80 23.72 33.15
N GLU A 164 7.93 24.33 32.78
CA GLU A 164 8.64 25.29 33.62
C GLU A 164 7.78 26.52 33.94
N ASP A 165 7.14 27.13 32.93
CA ASP A 165 6.19 28.23 33.12
C ASP A 165 5.05 27.85 34.06
N SER A 166 4.50 26.64 33.91
CA SER A 166 3.45 26.12 34.78
C SER A 166 3.90 25.97 36.24
N ARG A 167 5.16 25.58 36.48
CA ARG A 167 5.73 25.52 37.84
C ARG A 167 5.86 26.92 38.43
N TYR A 168 6.30 27.92 37.67
CA TYR A 168 6.40 29.30 38.16
C TYR A 168 5.04 29.88 38.54
N ILE A 169 3.97 29.54 37.81
CA ILE A 169 2.59 29.90 38.15
C ILE A 169 2.23 29.31 39.52
N TRP A 170 2.52 28.03 39.75
CA TRP A 170 2.26 27.37 41.03
C TRP A 170 3.03 27.98 42.19
N TRP A 171 4.33 28.27 42.01
CA TRP A 171 5.14 28.96 43.02
C TRP A 171 4.58 30.34 43.36
N SER A 172 4.14 31.09 42.36
CA SER A 172 3.50 32.41 42.56
C SER A 172 2.20 32.28 43.34
N PHE A 173 1.40 31.25 43.06
CA PHE A 173 0.15 30.97 43.77
C PHE A 173 0.39 30.63 45.26
N TYR A 174 1.37 29.77 45.56
CA TYR A 174 1.75 29.46 46.94
C TYR A 174 2.28 30.69 47.69
N PHE A 175 3.11 31.50 47.04
CA PHE A 175 3.60 32.74 47.63
C PHE A 175 2.44 33.67 47.99
N PHE A 176 1.47 33.83 47.09
CA PHE A 176 0.28 34.64 47.35
C PHE A 176 -0.55 34.09 48.52
N MET A 177 -0.80 32.79 48.57
CA MET A 177 -1.51 32.14 49.68
C MET A 177 -0.78 32.30 51.02
N ALA A 178 0.56 32.22 51.02
CA ALA A 178 1.36 32.44 52.22
C ALA A 178 1.24 33.89 52.72
N VAL A 179 1.24 34.89 51.84
CA VAL A 179 1.03 36.30 52.21
C VAL A 179 -0.38 36.52 52.76
N VAL A 180 -1.41 35.93 52.14
CA VAL A 180 -2.80 36.02 52.63
C VAL A 180 -2.94 35.37 54.01
N ALA A 181 -2.36 34.17 54.21
CA ALA A 181 -2.36 33.50 55.50
C ALA A 181 -1.60 34.29 56.58
N TYR A 182 -0.49 34.94 56.22
CA TYR A 182 0.27 35.81 57.11
C TYR A 182 -0.57 37.02 57.55
N ILE A 183 -1.25 37.70 56.62
CA ILE A 183 -2.13 38.83 56.96
C ILE A 183 -3.30 38.37 57.82
N ALA A 184 -3.94 37.24 57.48
CA ALA A 184 -5.06 36.69 58.25
C ALA A 184 -4.63 36.33 59.69
N SER A 185 -3.48 35.67 59.86
CA SER A 185 -2.95 35.33 61.19
C SER A 185 -2.49 36.56 61.98
N SER A 186 -2.02 37.62 61.32
CA SER A 186 -1.66 38.88 61.96
C SER A 186 -2.89 39.74 62.33
N HIS A 187 -4.01 39.58 61.65
CA HIS A 187 -5.22 40.38 61.87
C HIS A 187 -6.16 39.74 62.91
N ASP A 188 -5.95 38.48 63.29
CA ASP A 188 -6.81 37.79 64.26
C ASP A 188 -6.43 38.21 65.71
N PRO A 189 -7.17 39.12 66.37
CA PRO A 189 -6.81 39.61 67.71
C PRO A 189 -7.11 38.55 68.79
N GLY A 190 -7.79 37.47 68.42
CA GLY A 190 -8.25 36.41 69.33
C GLY A 190 -7.18 35.40 69.76
N ILE A 191 -6.05 35.30 69.04
CA ILE A 191 -4.97 34.36 69.40
C ILE A 191 -4.19 34.85 70.62
N TRP A 192 -4.00 36.17 70.79
CA TRP A 192 -3.35 36.73 71.98
C TRP A 192 -4.18 36.59 73.27
N MET A 193 -5.51 36.46 73.17
CA MET A 193 -6.37 36.28 74.35
C MET A 193 -6.49 34.83 74.83
N ARG A 194 -6.13 33.82 74.03
CA ARG A 194 -6.18 32.40 74.48
C ARG A 194 -4.92 31.95 75.21
N THR A 195 -3.75 32.53 74.92
CA THR A 195 -2.49 32.09 75.54
C THR A 195 -2.32 32.60 76.98
N THR A 196 -3.09 33.60 77.40
CA THR A 196 -3.06 34.11 78.79
C THR A 196 -3.97 33.34 79.75
N ALA A 197 -4.83 32.44 79.26
CA ALA A 197 -5.78 31.71 80.10
C ALA A 197 -5.20 30.45 80.76
N ASP A 198 -4.19 29.80 80.16
CA ASP A 198 -3.59 28.56 80.69
C ASP A 198 -2.45 28.79 81.70
N VAL A 199 -1.97 30.03 81.90
CA VAL A 199 -0.86 30.35 82.81
C VAL A 199 -1.34 30.77 84.22
N SER A 200 -2.65 30.69 84.50
CA SER A 200 -3.23 31.09 85.80
C SER A 200 -3.71 29.93 86.68
N HIS A 201 -3.33 28.70 86.36
CA HIS A 201 -3.71 27.49 87.11
C HIS A 201 -2.50 26.63 87.49
N GLU A 202 -1.43 27.25 88.02
CA GLU A 202 -0.42 26.59 88.87
C GLU A 202 -0.09 27.48 90.07
#